data_AF-A0A8D8STK9-F1
#
_entry.id   AF-A0A8D8STK9-F1
#
_cell.length_a   1.000
_cell.length_b   1.000
_cell.length_c   1.000
_cell.angle_alpha   90.00
_cell.angle_beta   90.00
_cell.angle_gamma   90.00
#
_symmetry.space_group_name_H-M   'P 1'
#
loop_
_entity.id
_entity.type
_entity.pdbx_description
1 polymer ?
#
loop_
_entity_poly.entity_id
_entity_poly.type
_entity_poly.pdbx_seq_one_letter_code
_entity_poly.pdbx_strand_id
1 'polypeptide(L)'
;MNMLGLFGKQWGSVSILYFSFQSQLALIFLQWFLNDFIPDHVPEGVFHKVHINESQSTADDVIQSLFSPFERWDAVYFLHIARFGYTYENTIAFFPLFPKLVHYVSFVIHHITFFSLNTTSCFILSAMLINAICFSFSSLVLYKLALIVSNKQFNFANVVLVLFLFNPSRVFFIAPYSESLFSLTCFLGILCLYDDSWNIKSCLFFALSIATRSNGLLNVGFIVHKCLCSMCVSYSHNVKRNKKPPYLSLVWNTMCLVCALSLTVTPFIFYQLTSRLLFCETDNVNQLPSYIISLGKTSNYVLPGTSQASYCTSYEFPYSYVQRHYWNVGFLRYFQFKQIPNFLLASPILLLILHASYEYFIKGNKKDLLVNGQLFRTNHYNTKHFNENYLFSYYLHLFGLSLFCFLCIHVQVSTRMLLSSSPLVYFIVGKYVTQRHYLAKYCLMYFLFYCFVGLFLFTNYYPWT
;
A
#
# COMPACT_ATOMS: atom_id res chain seq x y z
N MET A 1 24.91 17.38 -11.90
CA MET A 1 24.29 17.95 -10.68
C MET A 1 24.73 17.08 -9.50
N ASN A 2 25.63 17.57 -8.63
CA ASN A 2 26.26 16.74 -7.58
C ASN A 2 25.22 16.21 -6.58
N MET A 3 25.08 14.88 -6.47
CA MET A 3 24.19 14.23 -5.49
C MET A 3 24.49 14.63 -4.03
N LEU A 4 25.71 15.10 -3.73
CA LEU A 4 26.10 15.57 -2.40
C LEU A 4 25.54 16.96 -2.03
N GLY A 5 25.16 17.79 -3.01
CA GLY A 5 24.53 19.10 -2.77
C GLY A 5 23.05 19.03 -2.36
N LEU A 6 22.43 17.85 -2.46
CA LEU A 6 21.02 17.61 -2.16
C LEU A 6 20.73 17.50 -0.65
N PHE A 7 21.74 17.20 0.16
CA PHE A 7 21.59 16.79 1.57
C PHE A 7 21.80 17.92 2.59
N GLY A 8 21.63 19.19 2.23
CA GLY A 8 21.86 20.31 3.15
C GLY A 8 20.83 21.45 3.13
N LYS A 9 19.85 21.41 2.22
CA LYS A 9 18.78 22.42 2.13
C LYS A 9 17.42 21.79 2.41
N GLN A 10 16.52 22.56 3.01
CA GLN A 10 15.12 22.19 3.11
C GLN A 10 14.49 22.23 1.71
N TRP A 11 13.86 21.13 1.30
CA TRP A 11 13.18 21.09 0.01
C TRP A 11 11.78 21.68 0.15
N GLY A 12 11.40 22.52 -0.81
CA GLY A 12 10.04 23.03 -0.92
C GLY A 12 9.08 21.95 -1.43
N SER A 13 7.80 22.07 -1.08
CA SER A 13 6.76 21.10 -1.49
C SER A 13 6.71 20.92 -3.02
N VAL A 14 6.82 22.01 -3.78
CA VAL A 14 6.82 21.99 -5.25
C VAL A 14 8.03 21.24 -5.79
N SER A 15 9.21 21.45 -5.22
CA SER A 15 10.44 20.76 -5.62
C SER A 15 10.36 19.25 -5.38
N ILE A 16 9.73 18.83 -4.28
CA ILE A 16 9.52 17.41 -3.96
C ILE A 16 8.57 16.77 -4.97
N LEU A 17 7.44 17.41 -5.26
CA LEU A 17 6.48 16.93 -6.24
C LEU A 17 7.11 16.82 -7.63
N TYR A 18 7.85 17.85 -8.04
CA TYR A 18 8.55 17.87 -9.32
C TYR A 18 9.60 16.76 -9.42
N PHE A 19 10.45 16.60 -8.41
CA PHE A 19 11.49 15.56 -8.41
C PHE A 19 10.89 14.15 -8.38
N SER A 20 9.79 13.96 -7.63
CA SER A 20 9.05 12.70 -7.62
C SER A 20 8.50 12.36 -9.00
N PHE A 21 7.88 13.32 -9.67
CA PHE A 21 7.36 13.14 -11.03
C PHE A 21 8.47 12.83 -12.04
N GLN A 22 9.59 13.56 -11.98
CA GLN A 22 10.76 13.28 -12.82
C GLN A 22 11.32 11.87 -12.60
N SER A 23 11.40 11.41 -11.35
CA SER A 23 11.88 10.06 -11.04
C SER A 23 11.01 8.99 -11.70
N GLN A 24 9.70 9.22 -11.80
CA GLN A 24 8.78 8.30 -12.43
C GLN A 24 8.94 8.28 -13.95
N LEU A 25 9.03 9.45 -14.58
CA LEU A 25 9.29 9.54 -16.02
C LEU A 25 10.62 8.88 -16.40
N ALA A 26 11.66 9.06 -15.58
CA ALA A 26 12.96 8.43 -15.82
C ALA A 26 12.88 6.89 -15.76
N LEU A 27 12.11 6.32 -14.83
CA LEU A 27 11.93 4.87 -14.74
C LEU A 27 11.05 4.31 -15.85
N ILE A 28 10.00 5.03 -16.26
CA ILE A 28 9.18 4.65 -17.43
C ILE A 28 10.05 4.65 -18.70
N PHE A 29 10.84 5.70 -18.91
CA PHE A 29 11.75 5.78 -20.06
C PHE A 29 12.82 4.70 -20.03
N LEU A 30 13.42 4.44 -18.86
CA LEU A 30 14.39 3.37 -18.68
C LEU A 30 13.79 2.00 -19.01
N GLN A 31 12.57 1.74 -18.53
CA GLN A 31 11.85 0.51 -18.84
C GLN A 31 11.58 0.38 -20.33
N TRP A 32 11.04 1.42 -20.96
CA TRP A 32 10.74 1.42 -22.39
C TRP A 32 11.99 1.13 -23.23
N PHE A 33 13.12 1.77 -22.91
CA PHE A 33 14.39 1.50 -23.57
C PHE A 33 14.88 0.06 -23.38
N LEU A 34 14.72 -0.49 -22.17
CA LEU A 34 15.23 -1.82 -21.83
C LEU A 34 14.32 -2.97 -22.28
N ASN A 35 13.04 -2.70 -22.59
CA ASN A 35 12.06 -3.73 -22.90
C ASN A 35 12.47 -4.61 -24.08
N ASP A 36 13.16 -4.05 -25.07
CA ASP A 36 13.54 -4.77 -26.28
C ASP A 36 14.75 -5.71 -26.07
N PHE A 37 15.42 -5.65 -24.91
CA PHE A 37 16.62 -6.45 -24.63
C PHE A 37 16.32 -7.84 -24.07
N ILE A 38 15.12 -8.10 -23.55
CA ILE A 38 14.73 -9.40 -23.01
C ILE A 38 13.41 -9.86 -23.61
N PRO A 39 13.30 -11.15 -24.00
CA PRO A 39 12.03 -11.70 -24.43
C PRO A 39 11.07 -11.85 -23.24
N ASP A 40 9.79 -11.57 -23.49
CA ASP A 40 8.70 -11.82 -22.54
C ASP A 40 8.68 -13.29 -22.11
N HIS A 41 8.68 -13.53 -20.79
CA HIS A 41 8.39 -14.83 -20.22
C HIS A 41 6.90 -15.17 -20.43
N VAL A 42 6.57 -16.43 -20.70
CA VAL A 42 5.17 -16.89 -20.82
C VAL A 42 4.74 -17.50 -19.48
N PRO A 43 3.94 -16.80 -18.67
CA PRO A 43 3.58 -17.31 -17.35
C PRO A 43 2.38 -18.27 -17.43
N GLU A 44 2.44 -19.38 -16.69
CA GLU A 44 1.33 -20.30 -16.52
C GLU A 44 0.38 -19.82 -15.40
N GLY A 45 -0.93 -20.01 -15.58
CA GLY A 45 -1.93 -19.75 -14.54
C GLY A 45 -2.18 -18.27 -14.21
N VAL A 46 -1.80 -17.34 -15.10
CA VAL A 46 -2.07 -15.91 -14.95
C VAL A 46 -3.45 -15.57 -15.50
N PHE A 47 -4.07 -14.56 -14.90
CA PHE A 47 -5.35 -14.05 -15.36
C PHE A 47 -5.28 -13.50 -16.78
N HIS A 48 -6.10 -14.07 -17.66
CA HIS A 48 -6.13 -13.73 -19.07
C HIS A 48 -6.75 -12.36 -19.31
N LYS A 49 -5.99 -11.48 -20.00
CA LYS A 49 -6.49 -10.20 -20.49
C LYS A 49 -7.58 -10.44 -21.52
N VAL A 50 -8.69 -9.71 -21.40
CA VAL A 50 -9.74 -9.71 -22.43
C VAL A 50 -9.22 -8.92 -23.64
N HIS A 51 -9.09 -9.59 -24.78
CA HIS A 51 -8.71 -8.94 -26.04
C HIS A 51 -9.95 -8.42 -26.75
N ILE A 52 -9.97 -7.13 -27.04
CA ILE A 52 -11.04 -6.46 -27.79
C ILE A 52 -10.39 -5.75 -28.96
N ASN A 53 -10.90 -6.00 -30.17
CA ASN A 53 -10.46 -5.32 -31.36
C ASN A 53 -11.09 -3.92 -31.41
N GLU A 54 -10.30 -2.91 -31.06
CA GLU A 54 -10.67 -1.49 -31.13
C GLU A 54 -9.87 -0.81 -32.24
N SER A 55 -10.41 0.25 -32.84
CA SER A 55 -9.64 1.07 -33.78
C SER A 55 -8.45 1.71 -33.07
N GLN A 56 -7.25 1.54 -33.62
CA GLN A 56 -6.02 2.12 -33.07
C GLN A 56 -5.65 3.41 -33.80
N SER A 57 -5.46 4.48 -33.05
CA SER A 57 -4.80 5.70 -33.52
C SER A 57 -3.29 5.61 -33.32
N THR A 58 -2.53 6.48 -33.98
CA THR A 58 -1.07 6.58 -33.75
C THR A 58 -0.73 6.94 -32.29
N ALA A 59 -1.61 7.67 -31.61
CA ALA A 59 -1.46 7.96 -30.19
C ALA A 59 -1.66 6.71 -29.32
N ASP A 60 -2.59 5.82 -29.70
CA ASP A 60 -2.78 4.53 -29.04
C ASP A 60 -1.54 3.65 -29.16
N ASP A 61 -0.89 3.62 -30.33
CA ASP A 61 0.34 2.84 -30.54
C ASP A 61 1.47 3.33 -29.62
N VAL A 62 1.61 4.65 -29.45
CA VAL A 62 2.60 5.24 -28.54
C VAL A 62 2.27 4.89 -27.08
N ILE A 63 1.00 5.01 -26.67
CA ILE A 63 0.55 4.66 -25.31
C ILE A 63 0.81 3.18 -25.02
N GLN A 64 0.47 2.31 -25.97
CA GLN A 64 0.67 0.86 -25.84
C GLN A 64 2.16 0.51 -25.79
N SER A 65 2.99 1.10 -26.65
CA SER A 65 4.44 0.91 -26.61
C SER A 65 5.05 1.32 -25.27
N LEU A 66 4.63 2.46 -24.71
CA LEU A 66 5.17 2.98 -23.45
C LEU A 66 4.65 2.25 -22.21
N PHE A 67 3.39 1.82 -22.20
CA PHE A 67 2.73 1.40 -20.96
C PHE A 67 2.24 -0.04 -20.92
N SER A 68 2.10 -0.72 -22.05
CA SER A 68 1.73 -2.15 -22.05
C SER A 68 2.67 -3.05 -21.26
N PRO A 69 4.00 -2.76 -21.13
CA PRO A 69 4.87 -3.58 -20.29
C PRO A 69 4.55 -3.47 -18.80
N PHE A 70 3.75 -2.48 -18.37
CA PHE A 70 3.26 -2.40 -16.99
C PHE A 70 1.96 -3.18 -16.77
N GLU A 71 1.29 -3.66 -17.83
CA GLU A 71 0.05 -4.46 -17.76
C GLU A 71 0.34 -5.94 -17.49
N ARG A 72 1.11 -6.21 -16.44
CA ARG A 72 1.57 -7.56 -16.08
C ARG A 72 1.00 -7.98 -14.74
N TRP A 73 0.88 -9.29 -14.52
CA TRP A 73 0.45 -9.86 -13.24
C TRP A 73 -0.90 -9.31 -12.76
N ASP A 74 -0.96 -8.77 -11.54
CA ASP A 74 -2.22 -8.29 -10.95
C ASP A 74 -2.75 -7.00 -11.61
N ALA A 75 -1.94 -6.30 -12.40
CA ALA A 75 -2.40 -5.11 -13.13
C ALA A 75 -3.59 -5.44 -14.05
N VAL A 76 -3.60 -6.65 -14.63
CA VAL A 76 -4.67 -7.11 -15.51
C VAL A 76 -5.99 -7.20 -14.74
N TYR A 77 -5.99 -7.64 -13.47
CA TYR A 77 -7.19 -7.65 -12.64
C TYR A 77 -7.72 -6.24 -12.38
N PHE A 78 -6.86 -5.28 -12.01
CA PHE A 78 -7.30 -3.91 -11.75
C PHE A 78 -7.88 -3.24 -13.00
N LEU A 79 -7.25 -3.41 -14.16
CA LEU A 79 -7.75 -2.87 -15.43
C LEU A 79 -9.04 -3.59 -15.86
N HIS A 80 -9.14 -4.90 -15.66
CA HIS A 80 -10.36 -5.66 -15.92
C HIS A 80 -11.53 -5.16 -15.07
N ILE A 81 -11.33 -4.99 -13.76
CA ILE A 81 -12.37 -4.49 -12.85
C ILE A 81 -12.74 -3.05 -13.20
N ALA A 82 -11.77 -2.21 -13.55
CA ALA A 82 -12.04 -0.84 -13.97
C ALA A 82 -12.92 -0.80 -15.23
N ARG A 83 -12.69 -1.70 -16.19
CA ARG A 83 -13.42 -1.72 -17.46
C ARG A 83 -14.76 -2.44 -17.41
N PHE A 84 -14.81 -3.61 -16.80
CA PHE A 84 -15.96 -4.52 -16.85
C PHE A 84 -16.65 -4.72 -15.49
N GLY A 85 -16.07 -4.20 -14.41
CA GLY A 85 -16.54 -4.46 -13.05
C GLY A 85 -16.15 -5.86 -12.57
N TYR A 86 -16.79 -6.29 -11.49
CA TYR A 86 -16.55 -7.59 -10.85
C TYR A 86 -17.29 -8.70 -11.59
N THR A 87 -16.72 -9.18 -12.70
CA THR A 87 -17.35 -10.22 -13.54
C THR A 87 -16.94 -11.65 -13.18
N TYR A 88 -15.93 -11.84 -12.32
CA TYR A 88 -15.42 -13.15 -11.93
C TYR A 88 -15.13 -13.22 -10.43
N GLU A 89 -15.41 -14.33 -9.75
CA GLU A 89 -15.30 -14.43 -8.28
C GLU A 89 -13.88 -14.15 -7.76
N ASN A 90 -12.85 -14.59 -8.46
CA ASN A 90 -11.45 -14.32 -8.10
C ASN A 90 -11.12 -12.82 -8.08
N THR A 91 -11.85 -11.98 -8.83
CA THR A 91 -11.64 -10.52 -8.82
C THR A 91 -11.99 -9.86 -7.48
N ILE A 92 -12.75 -10.53 -6.59
CA ILE A 92 -13.10 -10.05 -5.23
C ILE A 92 -11.83 -9.81 -4.36
N ALA A 93 -10.71 -10.43 -4.69
CA ALA A 93 -9.43 -10.17 -4.02
C ALA A 93 -8.98 -8.70 -4.13
N PHE A 94 -9.44 -7.98 -5.16
CA PHE A 94 -8.99 -6.64 -5.51
C PHE A 94 -10.05 -5.61 -5.12
N PHE A 95 -9.72 -4.78 -4.14
CA PHE A 95 -10.64 -3.84 -3.52
C PHE A 95 -11.04 -2.67 -4.44
N PRO A 96 -12.25 -2.09 -4.25
CA PRO A 96 -12.92 -1.34 -5.31
C PRO A 96 -12.44 0.10 -5.52
N LEU A 97 -11.75 0.74 -4.56
CA LEU A 97 -11.48 2.18 -4.67
C LEU A 97 -10.57 2.52 -5.86
N PHE A 98 -9.46 1.80 -6.01
CA PHE A 98 -8.53 2.03 -7.11
C PHE A 98 -9.15 1.80 -8.49
N PRO A 99 -9.72 0.62 -8.82
CA PRO A 99 -10.30 0.39 -10.15
C PRO A 99 -11.50 1.31 -10.46
N LYS A 100 -12.29 1.71 -9.46
CA LYS A 100 -13.36 2.70 -9.65
C LYS A 100 -12.81 4.09 -10.01
N LEU A 101 -11.73 4.54 -9.36
CA LEU A 101 -11.08 5.79 -9.74
C LEU A 101 -10.52 5.72 -11.15
N VAL A 102 -9.89 4.60 -11.51
CA VAL A 102 -9.40 4.36 -12.88
C VAL A 102 -10.54 4.46 -13.89
N HIS A 103 -11.70 3.88 -13.60
CA HIS A 103 -12.90 3.97 -14.44
C HIS A 103 -13.38 5.42 -14.65
N TYR A 104 -13.55 6.18 -13.58
CA TYR A 104 -14.06 7.56 -13.73
C TYR A 104 -13.05 8.46 -14.45
N VAL A 105 -11.76 8.32 -14.16
CA VAL A 105 -10.72 9.11 -14.83
C VAL A 105 -10.55 8.68 -16.30
N SER A 106 -10.72 7.40 -16.64
CA SER A 106 -10.65 6.95 -18.04
C SER A 106 -11.80 7.52 -18.87
N PHE A 107 -13.00 7.57 -18.30
CA PHE A 107 -14.15 8.24 -18.91
C PHE A 107 -13.85 9.73 -19.19
N VAL A 108 -13.30 10.45 -18.20
CA VAL A 108 -12.89 11.85 -18.37
C VAL A 108 -11.83 12.01 -19.47
N ILE A 109 -10.81 11.15 -19.51
CA ILE A 109 -9.78 11.18 -20.55
C ILE A 109 -10.38 10.95 -21.94
N HIS A 110 -11.28 9.98 -22.07
CA HIS A 110 -11.92 9.64 -23.35
C HIS A 110 -12.73 10.82 -23.90
N HIS A 111 -13.44 11.55 -23.03
CA HIS A 111 -14.17 12.76 -23.41
C HIS A 111 -13.25 13.94 -23.73
N ILE A 112 -12.21 14.19 -22.93
CA ILE A 112 -11.25 15.29 -23.17
C ILE A 112 -10.48 15.09 -24.48
N THR A 113 -10.19 13.84 -24.85
CA THR A 113 -9.51 13.51 -26.09
C THR A 113 -10.46 13.42 -27.29
N PHE A 114 -11.71 13.90 -27.15
CA PHE A 114 -12.74 13.87 -28.19
C PHE A 114 -12.92 12.48 -28.81
N PHE A 115 -12.87 11.43 -27.98
CA PHE A 115 -13.03 10.03 -28.40
C PHE A 115 -11.98 9.56 -29.42
N SER A 116 -10.84 10.26 -29.52
CA SER A 116 -9.76 9.89 -30.44
C SER A 116 -8.94 8.68 -29.97
N LEU A 117 -8.83 8.49 -28.66
CA LEU A 117 -8.15 7.35 -28.04
C LEU A 117 -9.11 6.18 -27.85
N ASN A 118 -8.61 4.96 -28.05
CA ASN A 118 -9.37 3.77 -27.74
C ASN A 118 -9.59 3.62 -26.22
N THR A 119 -10.61 2.85 -25.85
CA THR A 119 -10.97 2.75 -24.42
C THR A 119 -9.86 2.09 -23.60
N THR A 120 -9.17 1.10 -24.19
CA THR A 120 -8.06 0.39 -23.55
C THR A 120 -6.94 1.34 -23.12
N SER A 121 -6.49 2.20 -24.03
CA SER A 121 -5.49 3.26 -23.81
C SER A 121 -5.95 4.25 -22.76
N CYS A 122 -7.24 4.64 -22.75
CA CYS A 122 -7.77 5.52 -21.72
C CYS A 122 -7.71 4.89 -20.32
N PHE A 123 -8.00 3.59 -20.17
CA PHE A 123 -7.89 2.89 -18.88
C PHE A 123 -6.43 2.79 -18.40
N ILE A 124 -5.49 2.48 -19.30
CA ILE A 124 -4.06 2.41 -18.98
C ILE A 124 -3.55 3.78 -18.56
N LEU A 125 -3.79 4.81 -19.36
CA LEU A 125 -3.40 6.20 -19.05
C LEU A 125 -3.99 6.66 -17.73
N SER A 126 -5.26 6.35 -17.47
CA SER A 126 -5.94 6.68 -16.22
C SER A 126 -5.22 6.07 -15.00
N ALA A 127 -4.90 4.78 -15.06
CA ALA A 127 -4.16 4.11 -13.98
C ALA A 127 -2.75 4.69 -13.77
N MET A 128 -2.00 4.93 -14.85
CA MET A 128 -0.67 5.52 -14.79
C MET A 128 -0.70 6.95 -14.20
N LEU A 129 -1.69 7.76 -14.60
CA LEU A 129 -1.87 9.12 -14.12
C LEU A 129 -2.23 9.15 -12.63
N ILE A 130 -3.20 8.34 -12.21
CA ILE A 130 -3.59 8.22 -10.80
C ILE A 130 -2.38 7.82 -9.95
N ASN A 131 -1.58 6.85 -10.41
CA ASN A 131 -0.41 6.41 -9.67
C ASN A 131 0.70 7.45 -9.64
N ALA A 132 0.93 8.20 -10.73
CA ALA A 132 1.89 9.32 -10.74
C ALA A 132 1.52 10.41 -9.73
N ILE A 133 0.24 10.78 -9.68
CA ILE A 133 -0.27 11.79 -8.75
C ILE A 133 -0.19 11.26 -7.32
N CYS A 134 -0.72 10.07 -7.05
CA CYS A 134 -0.77 9.50 -5.71
C CYS A 134 0.63 9.27 -5.13
N PHE A 135 1.56 8.76 -5.93
CA PHE A 135 2.94 8.55 -5.52
C PHE A 135 3.64 9.86 -5.18
N SER A 136 3.44 10.90 -6.00
CA SER A 136 4.04 12.22 -5.77
C SER A 136 3.51 12.88 -4.51
N PHE A 137 2.21 12.79 -4.23
CA PHE A 137 1.69 13.27 -2.95
C PHE A 137 2.14 12.39 -1.78
N SER A 138 2.25 11.07 -1.95
CA SER A 138 2.73 10.16 -0.91
C SER A 138 4.18 10.49 -0.52
N SER A 139 5.06 10.82 -1.47
CA SER A 139 6.44 11.23 -1.20
C SER A 139 6.51 12.54 -0.41
N LEU A 140 5.66 13.51 -0.74
CA LEU A 140 5.54 14.76 0.03
C LEU A 140 5.06 14.51 1.47
N VAL A 141 4.06 13.66 1.65
CA VAL A 141 3.52 13.32 2.98
C VAL A 141 4.57 12.56 3.80
N LEU A 142 5.27 11.61 3.20
CA LEU A 142 6.34 10.86 3.86
C LEU A 142 7.49 11.79 4.29
N TYR A 143 7.88 12.75 3.44
CA TYR A 143 8.87 13.77 3.79
C TYR A 143 8.43 14.60 5.00
N LYS A 144 7.16 15.01 5.06
CA LYS A 144 6.61 15.72 6.24
C LYS A 144 6.62 14.86 7.49
N LEU A 145 6.22 13.59 7.40
CA LEU A 145 6.29 12.65 8.53
C LEU A 145 7.73 12.47 9.01
N ALA A 146 8.69 12.36 8.10
CA ALA A 146 10.11 12.26 8.42
C ALA A 146 10.60 13.50 9.19
N LEU A 147 10.18 14.71 8.80
CA LEU A 147 10.49 15.94 9.53
C LEU A 147 9.87 15.96 10.93
N ILE A 148 8.64 15.47 11.10
CA ILE A 148 7.98 15.41 12.42
C ILE A 148 8.76 14.46 13.34
N VAL A 149 9.03 13.24 12.89
CA VAL A 149 9.70 12.21 13.70
C VAL A 149 11.15 12.56 14.03
N SER A 150 11.84 13.26 13.13
CA SER A 150 13.24 13.64 13.31
C SER A 150 13.44 15.01 13.96
N ASN A 151 12.38 15.66 14.46
CA ASN A 151 12.45 17.01 15.03
C ASN A 151 13.06 18.04 14.04
N LYS A 152 12.56 18.03 12.80
CA LYS A 152 12.91 18.92 11.68
C LYS A 152 14.34 18.78 11.14
N GLN A 153 14.92 17.57 11.19
CA GLN A 153 16.21 17.30 10.54
C GLN A 153 16.03 17.09 9.02
N PHE A 154 16.39 18.12 8.23
CA PHE A 154 16.24 18.08 6.78
C PHE A 154 17.06 16.98 6.10
N ASN A 155 18.29 16.74 6.56
CA ASN A 155 19.17 15.72 5.97
C ASN A 155 18.53 14.32 6.04
N PHE A 156 17.92 14.00 7.19
CA PHE A 156 17.21 12.73 7.38
C PHE A 156 15.98 12.65 6.48
N ALA A 157 15.16 13.71 6.43
CA ALA A 157 13.97 13.73 5.57
C ALA A 157 14.31 13.61 4.08
N ASN A 158 15.41 14.24 3.62
CA ASN A 158 15.89 14.13 2.24
C ASN A 158 16.33 12.69 1.92
N VAL A 159 17.03 12.02 2.83
CA VAL A 159 17.40 10.60 2.67
C VAL A 159 16.16 9.71 2.59
N VAL A 160 15.19 9.90 3.48
CA VAL A 160 13.92 9.15 3.47
C VAL A 160 13.17 9.34 2.15
N LEU A 161 13.11 10.57 1.64
CA LEU A 161 12.50 10.87 0.36
C LEU A 161 13.17 10.08 -0.77
N VAL A 162 14.50 10.13 -0.88
CA VAL A 162 15.24 9.40 -1.92
C VAL A 162 15.02 7.89 -1.80
N LEU A 163 15.02 7.33 -0.59
CA LEU A 163 14.73 5.91 -0.35
C LEU A 163 13.32 5.51 -0.82
N PHE A 164 12.34 6.40 -0.68
CA PHE A 164 10.98 6.16 -1.15
C PHE A 164 10.88 6.22 -2.69
N LEU A 165 11.57 7.16 -3.32
CA LEU A 165 11.60 7.31 -4.78
C LEU A 165 12.24 6.11 -5.49
N PHE A 166 13.23 5.48 -4.84
CA PHE A 166 13.95 4.30 -5.33
C PHE A 166 13.75 3.10 -4.42
N ASN A 167 12.51 2.85 -3.98
CA ASN A 167 12.21 1.74 -3.10
C ASN A 167 12.25 0.38 -3.85
N PRO A 168 12.55 -0.75 -3.17
CA PRO A 168 12.61 -2.08 -3.80
C PRO A 168 11.37 -2.48 -4.60
N SER A 169 10.18 -2.02 -4.22
CA SER A 169 8.89 -2.33 -4.85
C SER A 169 8.43 -1.27 -5.87
N ARG A 170 9.36 -0.44 -6.38
CA ARG A 170 9.02 0.79 -7.11
C ARG A 170 8.10 0.57 -8.31
N VAL A 171 8.24 -0.55 -9.02
CA VAL A 171 7.40 -0.86 -10.19
C VAL A 171 5.91 -0.95 -9.86
N PHE A 172 5.53 -1.45 -8.68
CA PHE A 172 4.13 -1.50 -8.24
C PHE A 172 3.53 -0.12 -7.94
N PHE A 173 4.39 0.89 -7.72
CA PHE A 173 3.94 2.28 -7.59
C PHE A 173 3.78 2.99 -8.95
N ILE A 174 4.25 2.37 -10.04
CA ILE A 174 4.15 2.89 -11.41
C ILE A 174 3.04 2.15 -12.16
N ALA A 175 3.11 0.82 -12.19
CA ALA A 175 2.17 -0.04 -12.89
C ALA A 175 0.73 0.13 -12.38
N PRO A 176 -0.32 -0.32 -13.12
CA PRO A 176 -1.74 -0.24 -12.72
C PRO A 176 -2.10 -1.05 -11.46
N TYR A 177 -1.59 -0.60 -10.32
CA TYR A 177 -1.58 -1.25 -9.02
C TYR A 177 -2.05 -0.26 -7.95
N SER A 178 -2.64 -0.76 -6.87
CA SER A 178 -3.29 0.06 -5.85
C SER A 178 -2.34 0.64 -4.80
N GLU A 179 -1.06 0.30 -4.86
CA GLU A 179 0.00 0.59 -3.89
C GLU A 179 0.20 2.10 -3.68
N SER A 180 0.27 2.89 -4.76
CA SER A 180 0.45 4.35 -4.67
C SER A 180 -0.72 5.03 -3.96
N LEU A 181 -1.95 4.66 -4.29
CA LEU A 181 -3.15 5.19 -3.65
C LEU A 181 -3.24 4.74 -2.18
N PHE A 182 -2.89 3.48 -1.91
CA PHE A 182 -2.87 2.93 -0.57
C PHE A 182 -1.85 3.64 0.32
N SER A 183 -0.62 3.85 -0.15
CA SER A 183 0.41 4.58 0.59
C SER A 183 0.02 6.03 0.84
N LEU A 184 -0.57 6.71 -0.14
CA LEU A 184 -1.04 8.09 0.04
C LEU A 184 -2.10 8.16 1.15
N THR A 185 -3.14 7.34 1.07
CA THR A 185 -4.25 7.34 2.04
C THR A 185 -3.79 6.89 3.43
N CYS A 186 -2.94 5.86 3.52
CA CYS A 186 -2.33 5.43 4.77
C CYS A 186 -1.48 6.54 5.41
N PHE A 187 -0.55 7.14 4.66
CA PHE A 187 0.35 8.17 5.20
C PHE A 187 -0.38 9.46 5.56
N LEU A 188 -1.42 9.86 4.80
CA LEU A 188 -2.29 10.97 5.18
C LEU A 188 -3.06 10.67 6.45
N GLY A 189 -3.57 9.44 6.61
CA GLY A 189 -4.23 8.98 7.82
C GLY A 189 -3.33 9.11 9.04
N ILE A 190 -2.07 8.66 8.91
CA ILE A 190 -1.03 8.79 9.93
C ILE A 190 -0.69 10.26 10.20
N LEU A 191 -0.50 11.08 9.16
CA LEU A 191 -0.17 12.50 9.32
C LEU A 191 -1.27 13.24 10.10
N CYS A 192 -2.55 12.99 9.79
CA CYS A 192 -3.68 13.57 10.49
C CYS A 192 -3.79 13.12 11.97
N LEU A 193 -3.12 12.02 12.37
CA LEU A 193 -3.03 11.65 13.79
C LEU A 193 -2.09 12.56 14.59
N TYR A 194 -1.20 13.33 13.96
CA TYR A 194 -0.36 14.28 14.67
C TYR A 194 -1.08 15.58 15.03
N ASP A 195 -2.28 15.83 14.50
CA ASP A 195 -3.12 16.94 14.96
C ASP A 195 -3.69 16.62 16.36
N ASP A 196 -3.71 17.61 17.26
CA ASP A 196 -3.94 17.46 18.72
C ASP A 196 -5.33 16.92 19.14
N SER A 197 -6.28 16.75 18.21
CA SER A 197 -7.65 16.29 18.51
C SER A 197 -8.05 15.01 17.77
N TRP A 198 -9.19 14.44 18.16
CA TRP A 198 -9.88 13.38 17.41
C TRP A 198 -10.09 13.85 15.97
N ASN A 199 -9.29 13.31 15.05
CA ASN A 199 -9.29 13.79 13.69
C ASN A 199 -10.13 12.85 12.83
N ILE A 200 -11.39 13.26 12.59
CA ILE A 200 -12.27 12.58 11.63
C ILE A 200 -11.58 12.38 10.28
N LYS A 201 -10.68 13.31 9.88
CA LYS A 201 -9.89 13.19 8.65
C LYS A 201 -9.00 11.95 8.65
N SER A 202 -8.37 11.62 9.79
CA SER A 202 -7.57 10.42 9.93
C SER A 202 -8.43 9.16 9.72
N CYS A 203 -9.62 9.13 10.32
CA CYS A 203 -10.56 8.03 10.14
C CYS A 203 -11.01 7.89 8.68
N LEU A 204 -11.30 9.00 8.00
CA LEU A 204 -11.67 8.99 6.58
C LEU A 204 -10.52 8.47 5.70
N PHE A 205 -9.29 8.93 5.91
CA PHE A 205 -8.15 8.45 5.15
C PHE A 205 -7.84 6.98 5.41
N PHE A 206 -8.00 6.49 6.64
CA PHE A 206 -7.87 5.06 6.92
C PHE A 206 -9.02 4.24 6.33
N ALA A 207 -10.25 4.75 6.32
CA ALA A 207 -11.37 4.15 5.61
C ALA A 207 -11.08 4.02 4.09
N LEU A 208 -10.51 5.06 3.48
CA LEU A 208 -10.06 5.02 2.08
C LEU A 208 -8.92 4.01 1.88
N SER A 209 -7.97 3.91 2.81
CA SER A 209 -6.91 2.89 2.74
C SER A 209 -7.50 1.47 2.75
N ILE A 210 -8.52 1.21 3.58
CA ILE A 210 -9.26 -0.05 3.64
C ILE A 210 -10.02 -0.31 2.34
N ALA A 211 -10.68 0.72 1.80
CA ALA A 211 -11.38 0.63 0.51
C ALA A 211 -10.42 0.41 -0.68
N THR A 212 -9.13 0.71 -0.51
CA THR A 212 -8.09 0.46 -1.51
C THR A 212 -7.52 -0.95 -1.39
N ARG A 213 -7.30 -1.43 -0.16
CA ARG A 213 -6.76 -2.76 0.14
C ARG A 213 -7.19 -3.26 1.52
N SER A 214 -7.41 -4.57 1.64
CA SER A 214 -7.78 -5.24 2.90
C SER A 214 -6.79 -5.02 4.05
N ASN A 215 -5.49 -4.94 3.77
CA ASN A 215 -4.46 -4.73 4.78
C ASN A 215 -4.52 -3.34 5.42
N GLY A 216 -5.30 -2.42 4.87
CA GLY A 216 -5.65 -1.16 5.54
C GLY A 216 -6.36 -1.37 6.89
N LEU A 217 -6.98 -2.54 7.12
CA LEU A 217 -7.62 -2.85 8.42
C LEU A 217 -6.63 -2.76 9.59
N LEU A 218 -5.35 -3.05 9.36
CA LEU A 218 -4.31 -2.94 10.40
C LEU A 218 -4.07 -1.49 10.84
N ASN A 219 -4.42 -0.50 10.01
CA ASN A 219 -4.27 0.92 10.35
C ASN A 219 -5.17 1.35 11.52
N VAL A 220 -6.22 0.57 11.81
CA VAL A 220 -7.04 0.73 13.02
C VAL A 220 -6.17 0.73 14.29
N GLY A 221 -5.07 -0.03 14.30
CA GLY A 221 -4.11 -0.06 15.39
C GLY A 221 -3.54 1.32 15.74
N PHE A 222 -3.36 2.21 14.76
CA PHE A 222 -2.90 3.58 15.01
C PHE A 222 -3.95 4.42 15.75
N ILE A 223 -5.23 4.28 15.39
CA ILE A 223 -6.34 4.95 16.09
C ILE A 223 -6.43 4.42 17.52
N VAL A 224 -6.49 3.10 17.68
CA VAL A 224 -6.57 2.45 19.00
C VAL A 224 -5.43 2.92 19.88
N HIS A 225 -4.19 2.91 19.37
CA HIS A 225 -3.02 3.39 20.12
C HIS A 225 -3.16 4.87 20.52
N LYS A 226 -3.54 5.77 19.61
CA LYS A 226 -3.73 7.20 19.93
C LYS A 226 -4.80 7.40 21.01
N CYS A 227 -5.92 6.68 20.91
CA CYS A 227 -7.03 6.77 21.86
C CYS A 227 -6.65 6.23 23.24
N LEU A 228 -6.00 5.06 23.30
CA LEU A 228 -5.49 4.49 24.55
C LEU A 228 -4.49 5.43 25.22
N CYS A 229 -3.56 6.03 24.46
CA CYS A 229 -2.63 7.03 24.99
C CYS A 229 -3.36 8.24 25.58
N SER A 230 -4.37 8.78 24.88
CA SER A 230 -5.19 9.90 25.39
C SER A 230 -5.92 9.54 26.69
N MET A 231 -6.46 8.33 26.78
CA MET A 231 -7.12 7.82 27.98
C MET A 231 -6.15 7.67 29.15
N CYS A 232 -4.97 7.09 28.93
CA CYS A 232 -3.92 6.95 29.94
C CYS A 232 -3.44 8.32 30.46
N VAL A 233 -3.25 9.30 29.56
CA VAL A 233 -2.87 10.68 29.91
C VAL A 233 -3.91 11.35 30.80
N SER A 234 -5.18 11.32 30.38
CA SER A 234 -6.29 11.90 31.14
C SER A 234 -6.42 11.26 32.53
N TYR A 235 -6.24 9.94 32.59
CA TYR A 235 -6.30 9.21 33.85
C TYR A 235 -5.18 9.61 34.81
N SER A 236 -3.91 9.49 34.44
CA SER A 236 -2.84 9.78 35.41
C SER A 236 -2.66 11.27 35.72
N HIS A 237 -3.11 12.19 34.85
CA HIS A 237 -3.17 13.60 35.21
C HIS A 237 -4.20 13.88 36.32
N ASN A 238 -5.36 13.19 36.31
CA ASN A 238 -6.37 13.32 37.36
C ASN A 238 -5.95 12.62 38.67
N VAL A 239 -5.31 11.46 38.57
CA VAL A 239 -4.70 10.77 39.73
C VAL A 239 -3.66 11.67 40.41
N LYS A 240 -2.74 12.28 39.63
CA LYS A 240 -1.73 13.22 40.17
C LYS A 240 -2.34 14.47 40.82
N ARG A 241 -3.56 14.85 40.43
CA ARG A 241 -4.29 15.99 41.02
C ARG A 241 -5.22 15.61 42.16
N ASN A 242 -5.18 14.37 42.65
CA ASN A 242 -6.11 13.82 43.67
C ASN A 242 -7.59 14.08 43.34
N LYS A 243 -7.94 14.16 42.04
CA LYS A 243 -9.31 14.31 41.59
C LYS A 243 -9.91 12.92 41.34
N LYS A 244 -11.22 12.78 41.53
CA LYS A 244 -11.96 11.56 41.14
C LYS A 244 -11.63 11.23 39.67
N PRO A 245 -11.50 9.94 39.32
CA PRO A 245 -11.23 9.54 37.94
C PRO A 245 -12.31 10.12 37.02
N PRO A 246 -11.95 10.62 35.83
CA PRO A 246 -12.87 11.33 34.97
C PRO A 246 -13.76 10.34 34.21
N TYR A 247 -14.71 9.70 34.90
CA TYR A 247 -15.59 8.67 34.32
C TYR A 247 -16.30 9.16 33.04
N LEU A 248 -16.81 10.39 33.03
CA LEU A 248 -17.40 11.00 31.83
C LEU A 248 -16.42 11.13 30.67
N SER A 249 -15.17 11.51 30.92
CA SER A 249 -14.12 11.58 29.89
C SER A 249 -13.76 10.20 29.36
N LEU A 250 -13.77 9.18 30.23
CA LEU A 250 -13.51 7.80 29.86
C LEU A 250 -14.62 7.29 28.92
N VAL A 251 -15.88 7.44 29.33
CA VAL A 251 -17.05 7.05 28.51
C VAL A 251 -17.03 7.78 27.18
N TRP A 252 -16.82 9.10 27.17
CA TRP A 252 -16.72 9.89 25.94
C TRP A 252 -15.62 9.37 25.01
N ASN A 253 -14.41 9.16 25.51
CA ASN A 253 -13.30 8.64 24.69
C ASN A 253 -13.56 7.23 24.17
N THR A 254 -14.23 6.36 24.94
CA THR A 254 -14.64 5.03 24.47
C THR A 254 -15.70 5.12 23.37
N MET A 255 -16.69 6.01 23.49
CA MET A 255 -17.69 6.23 22.45
C MET A 255 -17.04 6.77 21.18
N CYS A 256 -16.16 7.77 21.29
CA CYS A 256 -15.41 8.28 20.16
C CYS A 256 -14.55 7.19 19.49
N LEU A 257 -13.96 6.28 20.27
CA LEU A 257 -13.18 5.16 19.73
C LEU A 257 -14.10 4.25 18.91
N VAL A 258 -15.22 3.81 19.47
CA VAL A 258 -16.18 2.95 18.76
C VAL A 258 -16.67 3.61 17.46
N CYS A 259 -16.99 4.91 17.48
CA CYS A 259 -17.39 5.65 16.28
C CYS A 259 -16.26 5.76 15.25
N ALA A 260 -15.01 5.96 15.68
CA ALA A 260 -13.85 5.99 14.78
C ALA A 260 -13.60 4.62 14.14
N LEU A 261 -13.74 3.55 14.92
CA LEU A 261 -13.60 2.17 14.46
C LEU A 261 -14.71 1.79 13.48
N SER A 262 -15.96 2.13 13.77
CA SER A 262 -17.07 1.84 12.87
C SER A 262 -16.91 2.58 11.55
N LEU A 263 -16.57 3.88 11.58
CA LEU A 263 -16.35 4.67 10.37
C LEU A 263 -15.21 4.10 9.51
N THR A 264 -14.09 3.71 10.13
CA THR A 264 -12.94 3.16 9.40
C THR A 264 -13.22 1.80 8.77
N VAL A 265 -13.91 0.91 9.48
CA VAL A 265 -14.16 -0.46 9.02
C VAL A 265 -15.35 -0.55 8.05
N THR A 266 -16.22 0.47 8.01
CA THR A 266 -17.41 0.50 7.15
C THR A 266 -17.15 0.10 5.68
N PRO A 267 -16.13 0.63 4.97
CA PRO A 267 -15.88 0.25 3.58
C PRO A 267 -15.54 -1.23 3.39
N PHE A 268 -14.86 -1.86 4.35
CA PHE A 268 -14.59 -3.29 4.30
C PHE A 268 -15.89 -4.09 4.36
N ILE A 269 -16.72 -3.82 5.37
CA ILE A 269 -17.98 -4.54 5.58
C ILE A 269 -18.92 -4.33 4.40
N PHE A 270 -19.05 -3.08 3.93
CA PHE A 270 -19.84 -2.76 2.75
C PHE A 270 -19.38 -3.57 1.53
N TYR A 271 -18.07 -3.63 1.28
CA TYR A 271 -17.53 -4.40 0.15
C TYR A 271 -17.77 -5.91 0.28
N GLN A 272 -17.65 -6.48 1.48
CA GLN A 272 -17.97 -7.89 1.72
C GLN A 272 -19.46 -8.19 1.43
N LEU A 273 -20.37 -7.32 1.88
CA LEU A 273 -21.80 -7.50 1.66
C LEU A 273 -22.16 -7.37 0.19
N THR A 274 -21.66 -6.35 -0.51
CA THR A 274 -21.95 -6.17 -1.95
C THR A 274 -21.39 -7.31 -2.79
N SER A 275 -20.21 -7.85 -2.43
CA SER A 275 -19.61 -8.98 -3.15
C SER A 275 -20.43 -10.26 -2.94
N ARG A 276 -20.95 -10.48 -1.72
CA ARG A 276 -21.84 -11.61 -1.44
C ARG A 276 -23.13 -11.51 -2.27
N LEU A 277 -23.81 -10.36 -2.24
CA LEU A 277 -25.03 -10.16 -3.02
C LEU A 277 -24.78 -10.40 -4.52
N LEU A 278 -23.68 -9.88 -5.05
CA LEU A 278 -23.33 -10.00 -6.46
C LEU A 278 -23.13 -11.46 -6.91
N PHE A 279 -22.41 -12.26 -6.13
CA PHE A 279 -22.05 -13.63 -6.54
C PHE A 279 -23.02 -14.72 -6.07
N CYS A 280 -23.80 -14.48 -5.02
CA CYS A 280 -24.72 -15.47 -4.45
C CYS A 280 -26.19 -15.25 -4.83
N GLU A 281 -26.64 -14.00 -5.03
CA GLU A 281 -28.07 -13.69 -5.18
C GLU A 281 -28.44 -13.11 -6.56
N THR A 282 -27.47 -12.60 -7.31
CA THR A 282 -27.76 -11.80 -8.51
C THR A 282 -27.77 -12.62 -9.80
N ASP A 283 -28.92 -12.80 -10.43
CA ASP A 283 -29.08 -13.46 -11.75
C ASP A 283 -28.70 -12.54 -12.95
N ASN A 284 -27.66 -11.72 -12.82
CA ASN A 284 -27.28 -10.73 -13.85
C ASN A 284 -26.35 -11.29 -14.94
N VAL A 285 -26.15 -12.61 -15.03
CA VAL A 285 -25.25 -13.22 -16.04
C VAL A 285 -25.63 -12.80 -17.45
N ASN A 286 -26.94 -12.67 -17.73
CA ASN A 286 -27.45 -12.33 -19.06
C ASN A 286 -27.18 -10.87 -19.47
N GLN A 287 -26.80 -9.99 -18.53
CA GLN A 287 -26.43 -8.59 -18.82
C GLN A 287 -24.95 -8.44 -19.18
N LEU A 288 -24.13 -9.47 -18.96
CA LEU A 288 -22.71 -9.43 -19.27
C LEU A 288 -22.48 -9.60 -20.79
N PRO A 289 -21.46 -8.93 -21.35
CA PRO A 289 -21.11 -9.13 -22.75
C PRO A 289 -20.72 -10.59 -23.05
N SER A 290 -21.08 -11.07 -24.25
CA SER A 290 -20.87 -12.47 -24.65
C SER A 290 -19.40 -12.93 -24.58
N TYR A 291 -18.46 -12.03 -24.85
CA TYR A 291 -17.02 -12.31 -24.77
C TYR A 291 -16.50 -12.49 -23.33
N ILE A 292 -17.14 -11.86 -22.33
CA ILE A 292 -16.82 -12.07 -20.92
C ILE A 292 -17.34 -13.44 -20.48
N ILE A 293 -18.55 -13.80 -20.90
CA ILE A 293 -19.15 -15.10 -20.60
C ILE A 293 -18.33 -16.22 -21.27
N SER A 294 -17.91 -16.05 -22.52
CA SER A 294 -17.10 -17.06 -23.22
C SER A 294 -15.74 -17.25 -22.57
N LEU A 295 -15.04 -16.16 -22.20
CA LEU A 295 -13.77 -16.24 -21.49
C LEU A 295 -13.92 -16.90 -20.11
N GLY A 296 -14.99 -16.56 -19.38
CA GLY A 296 -15.31 -17.20 -18.11
C GLY A 296 -15.50 -18.71 -18.24
N LYS A 297 -16.20 -19.16 -19.29
CA LYS A 297 -16.38 -20.59 -19.57
C LYS A 297 -15.10 -21.29 -20.00
N THR A 298 -14.29 -20.70 -20.86
CA THR A 298 -13.03 -21.32 -21.32
C THR A 298 -11.97 -21.38 -20.22
N SER A 299 -11.95 -20.39 -19.33
CA SER A 299 -10.99 -20.29 -18.22
C SER A 299 -11.52 -20.87 -16.90
N ASN A 300 -12.72 -21.46 -16.89
CA ASN A 300 -13.39 -21.98 -15.69
C ASN A 300 -13.52 -20.94 -14.54
N TYR A 301 -13.83 -19.68 -14.88
CA TYR A 301 -14.11 -18.65 -13.88
C TYR A 301 -15.57 -18.67 -13.42
N VAL A 302 -15.78 -18.45 -12.13
CA VAL A 302 -17.13 -18.36 -11.52
C VAL A 302 -17.74 -16.99 -11.81
N LEU A 303 -18.92 -16.98 -12.44
CA LEU A 303 -19.66 -15.79 -12.84
C LEU A 303 -20.61 -15.31 -11.71
N PRO A 304 -21.05 -14.04 -11.72
CA PRO A 304 -22.06 -13.53 -10.78
C PRO A 304 -23.32 -14.41 -10.75
N GLY A 305 -23.93 -14.58 -9.58
CA GLY A 305 -25.11 -15.45 -9.38
C GLY A 305 -24.86 -16.96 -9.48
N THR A 306 -23.68 -17.40 -9.90
CA THR A 306 -23.37 -18.84 -10.08
C THR A 306 -22.49 -19.42 -8.97
N SER A 307 -22.12 -18.63 -7.97
CA SER A 307 -21.21 -19.09 -6.93
C SER A 307 -21.87 -20.10 -6.00
N GLN A 308 -21.15 -21.20 -5.75
CA GLN A 308 -21.48 -22.21 -4.74
C GLN A 308 -20.53 -22.14 -3.54
N ALA A 309 -19.86 -20.99 -3.37
CA ALA A 309 -18.87 -20.82 -2.33
C ALA A 309 -19.48 -20.86 -0.91
N SER A 310 -18.66 -21.26 0.07
CA SER A 310 -19.08 -21.35 1.47
C SER A 310 -19.57 -20.01 2.03
N TYR A 311 -19.10 -18.88 1.52
CA TYR A 311 -19.54 -17.56 1.99
C TYR A 311 -20.97 -17.19 1.57
N CYS A 312 -21.62 -17.96 0.69
CA CYS A 312 -23.04 -17.77 0.34
C CYS A 312 -23.98 -18.33 1.41
N THR A 313 -23.57 -19.38 2.12
CA THR A 313 -24.39 -20.04 3.15
C THR A 313 -23.87 -19.83 4.57
N SER A 314 -22.58 -19.52 4.74
CA SER A 314 -21.94 -19.32 6.05
C SER A 314 -21.58 -17.85 6.31
N TYR A 315 -21.17 -17.57 7.55
CA TYR A 315 -20.70 -16.25 7.98
C TYR A 315 -19.28 -15.88 7.50
N GLU A 316 -18.64 -16.73 6.68
CA GLU A 316 -17.34 -16.43 6.11
C GLU A 316 -17.38 -15.21 5.18
N PHE A 317 -16.38 -14.33 5.27
CA PHE A 317 -16.26 -13.20 4.35
C PHE A 317 -15.82 -13.65 2.95
N PRO A 318 -16.46 -13.14 1.86
CA PRO A 318 -16.06 -13.46 0.48
C PRO A 318 -14.56 -13.28 0.22
N TYR A 319 -13.97 -12.19 0.71
CA TYR A 319 -12.52 -11.96 0.57
C TYR A 319 -11.68 -13.07 1.20
N SER A 320 -12.02 -13.51 2.42
CA SER A 320 -11.30 -14.58 3.11
C SER A 320 -11.40 -15.91 2.37
N TYR A 321 -12.60 -16.22 1.85
CA TYR A 321 -12.80 -17.41 1.01
C TYR A 321 -11.94 -17.33 -0.26
N VAL A 322 -11.99 -16.22 -0.99
CA VAL A 322 -11.28 -16.05 -2.27
C VAL A 322 -9.77 -16.13 -2.09
N GLN A 323 -9.22 -15.49 -1.06
CA GLN A 323 -7.79 -15.60 -0.71
C GLN A 323 -7.38 -17.05 -0.42
N ARG A 324 -8.22 -17.80 0.29
CA ARG A 324 -7.96 -19.20 0.63
C ARG A 324 -8.15 -20.15 -0.55
N HIS A 325 -9.17 -19.94 -1.35
CA HIS A 325 -9.57 -20.84 -2.43
C HIS A 325 -8.69 -20.67 -3.68
N TYR A 326 -8.49 -19.44 -4.14
CA TYR A 326 -7.77 -19.15 -5.38
C TYR A 326 -6.26 -18.95 -5.17
N TRP A 327 -5.86 -18.39 -4.02
CA TRP A 327 -4.45 -18.12 -3.73
C TRP A 327 -3.87 -19.00 -2.62
N ASN A 328 -4.61 -19.95 -2.06
CA ASN A 328 -4.15 -20.83 -0.97
C ASN A 328 -3.53 -20.07 0.22
N VAL A 329 -4.03 -18.87 0.51
CA VAL A 329 -3.60 -18.06 1.65
C VAL A 329 -4.08 -18.70 2.95
N GLY A 330 -3.20 -18.73 3.95
CA GLY A 330 -3.50 -19.27 5.28
C GLY A 330 -2.24 -19.57 6.08
N PHE A 331 -2.41 -19.73 7.39
CA PHE A 331 -1.31 -19.97 8.33
C PHE A 331 -0.47 -21.18 7.90
N LEU A 332 0.82 -20.94 7.69
CA LEU A 332 1.86 -21.89 7.28
C LEU A 332 1.59 -22.68 5.98
N ARG A 333 0.56 -22.33 5.20
CA ARG A 333 0.22 -23.07 3.96
C ARG A 333 1.29 -22.96 2.88
N TYR A 334 2.08 -21.89 2.92
CA TYR A 334 3.13 -21.62 1.94
C TYR A 334 4.49 -22.26 2.26
N PHE A 335 4.64 -22.86 3.44
CA PHE A 335 5.91 -23.44 3.91
C PHE A 335 6.15 -24.81 3.26
N GLN A 336 6.64 -24.78 2.01
CA GLN A 336 6.98 -25.96 1.23
C GLN A 336 8.43 -25.84 0.73
N PHE A 337 9.15 -26.96 0.63
CA PHE A 337 10.55 -26.96 0.17
C PHE A 337 10.76 -26.28 -1.18
N LYS A 338 9.82 -26.45 -2.12
CA LYS A 338 9.87 -25.78 -3.43
C LYS A 338 9.82 -24.24 -3.38
N GLN A 339 9.36 -23.66 -2.27
CA GLN A 339 9.22 -22.22 -2.11
C GLN A 339 10.45 -21.55 -1.48
N ILE A 340 11.51 -22.30 -1.12
CA ILE A 340 12.74 -21.74 -0.54
C ILE A 340 13.29 -20.54 -1.33
N PRO A 341 13.33 -20.54 -2.69
CA PRO A 341 13.77 -19.37 -3.45
C PRO A 341 12.96 -18.11 -3.15
N ASN A 342 11.64 -18.23 -2.97
CA ASN A 342 10.75 -17.11 -2.65
C ASN A 342 11.01 -16.55 -1.24
N PHE A 343 11.33 -17.41 -0.28
CA PHE A 343 11.77 -16.98 1.06
C PHE A 343 13.11 -16.22 0.99
N LEU A 344 14.05 -16.65 0.14
CA LEU A 344 15.31 -15.94 -0.05
C LEU A 344 15.09 -14.56 -0.68
N LEU A 345 14.19 -14.45 -1.67
CA LEU A 345 13.83 -13.17 -2.30
C LEU A 345 13.23 -12.17 -1.30
N ALA A 346 12.41 -12.64 -0.35
CA ALA A 346 11.80 -11.81 0.69
C ALA A 346 12.71 -11.55 1.90
N SER A 347 13.79 -12.32 2.05
CA SER A 347 14.66 -12.26 3.23
C SER A 347 15.25 -10.87 3.53
N PRO A 348 15.69 -10.03 2.57
CA PRO A 348 16.35 -8.78 2.90
C PRO A 348 15.45 -7.82 3.68
N ILE A 349 14.18 -7.69 3.27
CA ILE A 349 13.23 -6.82 3.96
C ILE A 349 12.77 -7.41 5.30
N LEU A 350 12.54 -8.72 5.36
CA LEU A 350 12.08 -9.39 6.57
C LEU A 350 13.17 -9.38 7.66
N LEU A 351 14.43 -9.64 7.31
CA LEU A 351 15.56 -9.59 8.24
C LEU A 351 15.84 -8.15 8.69
N LEU A 352 15.73 -7.15 7.80
CA LEU A 352 15.85 -5.74 8.17
C LEU A 352 14.82 -5.36 9.24
N ILE A 353 13.55 -5.73 9.04
CA ILE A 353 12.46 -5.42 9.96
C ILE A 353 12.61 -6.20 11.26
N LEU A 354 12.99 -7.47 11.19
CA LEU A 354 13.22 -8.31 12.38
C LEU A 354 14.34 -7.72 13.23
N HIS A 355 15.46 -7.35 12.61
CA HIS A 355 16.59 -6.73 13.29
C HIS A 355 16.20 -5.39 13.91
N ALA A 356 15.56 -4.50 13.16
CA ALA A 356 15.13 -3.19 13.67
C ALA A 356 14.10 -3.31 14.81
N SER A 357 13.14 -4.23 14.68
CA SER A 357 12.16 -4.52 15.72
C SER A 357 12.82 -5.11 16.97
N TYR A 358 13.80 -6.00 16.82
CA TYR A 358 14.58 -6.55 17.93
C TYR A 358 15.36 -5.46 18.67
N GLU A 359 16.07 -4.60 17.95
CA GLU A 359 16.79 -3.46 18.54
C GLU A 359 15.81 -2.53 19.30
N TYR A 360 14.63 -2.26 18.74
CA TYR A 360 13.64 -1.37 19.37
C TYR A 360 12.97 -1.99 20.60
N PHE A 361 12.44 -3.22 20.51
CA PHE A 361 11.65 -3.82 21.58
C PHE A 361 12.48 -4.50 22.68
N ILE A 362 13.62 -5.11 22.32
CA ILE A 362 14.42 -5.91 23.25
C ILE A 362 15.58 -5.13 23.83
N LYS A 363 16.35 -4.44 22.98
CA LYS A 363 17.51 -3.63 23.40
C LYS A 363 17.14 -2.20 23.78
N GLY A 364 15.99 -1.71 23.33
CA GLY A 364 15.47 -0.40 23.71
C GLY A 364 15.31 -0.27 25.22
N ASN A 365 15.45 0.95 25.72
CA ASN A 365 15.26 1.24 27.13
C ASN A 365 13.82 0.91 27.54
N LYS A 366 13.63 -0.08 28.42
CA LYS A 366 12.30 -0.55 28.85
C LYS A 366 11.45 0.57 29.45
N LYS A 367 12.07 1.58 30.10
CA LYS A 367 11.36 2.76 30.60
C LYS A 367 10.84 3.61 29.45
N ASP A 368 11.65 3.82 28.42
CA ASP A 368 11.23 4.58 27.23
C ASP A 368 10.20 3.80 26.43
N LEU A 369 10.29 2.46 26.32
CA LEU A 369 9.27 1.65 25.67
C LEU A 369 7.93 1.68 26.42
N LEU A 370 7.96 1.61 27.75
CA LEU A 370 6.76 1.75 28.60
C LEU A 370 6.17 3.15 28.54
N VAL A 371 7.01 4.19 28.49
CA VAL A 371 6.58 5.61 28.33
C VAL A 371 6.11 5.90 26.90
N ASN A 372 6.66 5.25 25.89
CA ASN A 372 6.20 5.35 24.50
C ASN A 372 4.91 4.56 24.29
N GLY A 373 4.72 3.47 25.04
CA GLY A 373 3.46 2.73 25.15
C GLY A 373 2.42 3.40 26.06
N GLN A 374 2.83 4.28 26.98
CA GLN A 374 2.00 5.06 27.90
C GLN A 374 2.52 6.51 27.95
N LEU A 375 2.08 7.34 27.01
CA LEU A 375 2.68 8.65 26.77
C LEU A 375 2.47 9.65 27.94
N PHE A 376 3.34 9.67 28.94
CA PHE A 376 3.46 10.82 29.85
C PHE A 376 4.69 11.67 29.52
N ARG A 377 4.40 12.78 28.82
CA ARG A 377 5.10 14.08 28.87
C ARG A 377 6.57 14.03 29.34
N THR A 378 7.51 14.06 28.41
CA THR A 378 8.83 14.61 28.73
C THR A 378 8.80 16.11 28.51
N ASN A 379 8.68 16.84 29.61
CA ASN A 379 8.86 18.28 29.71
C ASN A 379 10.33 18.71 29.53
N HIS A 380 11.10 17.99 28.72
CA HIS A 380 12.46 18.34 28.35
C HIS A 380 12.55 18.41 26.83
N TYR A 381 12.39 19.62 26.32
CA TYR A 381 13.00 20.02 25.06
C TYR A 381 14.52 19.96 25.24
N ASN A 382 15.10 18.77 25.10
CA ASN A 382 16.52 18.63 24.86
C ASN A 382 16.72 18.15 23.42
N THR A 383 17.15 19.11 22.62
CA THR A 383 17.46 19.06 21.21
C THR A 383 18.63 18.12 20.96
N LYS A 384 18.37 16.96 20.31
CA LYS A 384 19.31 16.19 19.45
C LYS A 384 18.79 14.80 19.02
N HIS A 385 17.75 14.26 19.67
CA HIS A 385 17.32 12.89 19.42
C HIS A 385 16.00 12.77 18.64
N PHE A 386 15.90 11.67 17.90
CA PHE A 386 14.69 11.19 17.22
C PHE A 386 13.54 11.06 18.22
N ASN A 387 12.33 11.43 17.84
CA ASN A 387 11.20 11.43 18.78
C ASN A 387 10.60 10.01 18.87
N GLU A 388 11.21 9.17 19.71
CA GLU A 388 10.90 7.73 19.84
C GLU A 388 9.47 7.47 20.35
N ASN A 389 8.87 8.45 21.01
CA ASN A 389 7.51 8.40 21.57
C ASN A 389 6.45 8.13 20.50
N TYR A 390 6.68 8.54 19.25
CA TYR A 390 5.73 8.33 18.16
C TYR A 390 5.94 7.05 17.37
N LEU A 391 7.07 6.36 17.58
CA LEU A 391 7.46 5.22 16.75
C LEU A 391 6.90 3.89 17.24
N PHE A 392 6.39 3.81 18.46
CA PHE A 392 5.89 2.57 19.04
C PHE A 392 4.81 1.92 18.16
N SER A 393 3.77 2.68 17.78
CA SER A 393 2.69 2.20 16.91
C SER A 393 3.18 1.81 15.52
N TYR A 394 4.20 2.50 15.01
CA TYR A 394 4.80 2.20 13.72
C TYR A 394 5.55 0.85 13.75
N TYR A 395 6.33 0.60 14.82
CA TYR A 395 7.03 -0.68 15.00
C TYR A 395 6.04 -1.81 15.22
N LEU A 396 5.00 -1.61 16.04
CA LEU A 396 3.96 -2.60 16.27
C LEU A 396 3.24 -2.97 14.97
N HIS A 397 2.84 -1.95 14.19
CA HIS A 397 2.19 -2.13 12.90
C HIS A 397 3.09 -2.86 11.89
N LEU A 398 4.33 -2.39 11.71
CA LEU A 398 5.27 -2.97 10.75
C LEU A 398 5.67 -4.40 11.13
N PHE A 399 5.95 -4.66 12.41
CA PHE A 399 6.31 -5.98 12.89
C PHE A 399 5.14 -6.95 12.76
N GLY A 400 3.94 -6.58 13.22
CA GLY A 400 2.74 -7.40 13.09
C GLY A 400 2.41 -7.73 11.63
N LEU A 401 2.51 -6.73 10.74
CA LEU A 401 2.34 -6.94 9.31
C LEU A 401 3.42 -7.87 8.74
N SER A 402 4.69 -7.71 9.13
CA SER A 402 5.78 -8.58 8.65
C SER A 402 5.60 -10.03 9.10
N LEU A 403 5.08 -10.26 10.31
CA LEU A 403 4.77 -11.58 10.83
C LEU A 403 3.62 -12.22 10.05
N PHE A 404 2.57 -11.45 9.76
CA PHE A 404 1.48 -11.89 8.90
C PHE A 404 1.98 -12.22 7.48
N CYS A 405 2.83 -11.37 6.90
CA CYS A 405 3.42 -11.59 5.59
C CYS A 405 4.23 -12.90 5.54
N PHE A 406 5.01 -13.17 6.59
CA PHE A 406 5.85 -14.37 6.68
C PHE A 406 5.05 -15.65 6.92
N LEU A 407 4.01 -15.59 7.76
CA LEU A 407 3.30 -16.80 8.22
C LEU A 407 2.06 -17.15 7.40
N CYS A 408 1.39 -16.17 6.80
CA CYS A 408 0.01 -16.37 6.31
C CYS A 408 -0.15 -16.24 4.78
N ILE A 409 0.72 -15.50 4.09
CA ILE A 409 0.60 -15.25 2.65
C ILE A 409 1.82 -15.79 1.89
N HIS A 410 1.77 -15.67 0.56
CA HIS A 410 2.92 -15.86 -0.30
C HIS A 410 4.04 -14.88 0.08
N VAL A 411 5.15 -15.40 0.62
CA VAL A 411 6.19 -14.60 1.27
C VAL A 411 6.84 -13.59 0.32
N GLN A 412 6.88 -13.88 -0.97
CA GLN A 412 7.50 -13.01 -1.97
C GLN A 412 6.77 -11.65 -2.10
N VAL A 413 5.45 -11.62 -1.82
CA VAL A 413 4.63 -10.39 -1.78
C VAL A 413 5.00 -9.45 -0.62
N SER A 414 5.77 -9.92 0.37
CA SER A 414 6.13 -9.16 1.58
C SER A 414 6.77 -7.81 1.25
N THR A 415 7.73 -7.76 0.32
CA THR A 415 8.45 -6.53 -0.02
C THR A 415 7.50 -5.43 -0.47
N ARG A 416 6.62 -5.74 -1.42
CA ARG A 416 5.58 -4.84 -1.93
C ARG A 416 4.62 -4.39 -0.83
N MET A 417 4.17 -5.31 0.00
CA MET A 417 3.18 -5.04 1.04
C MET A 417 3.75 -4.16 2.15
N LEU A 418 4.98 -4.42 2.61
CA LEU A 418 5.61 -3.71 3.72
C LEU A 418 6.01 -2.28 3.34
N LEU A 419 6.55 -2.10 2.13
CA LEU A 419 7.00 -0.79 1.63
C LEU A 419 5.86 0.17 1.29
N SER A 420 4.69 -0.34 0.93
CA SER A 420 3.49 0.47 0.69
C SER A 420 2.68 0.76 1.96
N SER A 421 2.77 -0.10 2.97
CA SER A 421 1.94 0.00 4.19
C SER A 421 2.56 0.77 5.33
N SER A 422 3.88 0.99 5.35
CA SER A 422 4.52 1.61 6.51
C SER A 422 5.63 2.58 6.12
N PRO A 423 5.58 3.83 6.63
CA PRO A 423 6.66 4.79 6.44
C PRO A 423 7.93 4.40 7.24
N LEU A 424 7.81 3.51 8.24
CA LEU A 424 8.88 3.18 9.17
C LEU A 424 10.07 2.48 8.50
N VAL A 425 9.85 1.68 7.46
CA VAL A 425 10.96 1.03 6.73
C VAL A 425 11.95 2.08 6.21
N TYR A 426 11.42 3.16 5.62
CA TYR A 426 12.23 4.27 5.14
C TYR A 426 12.91 5.03 6.28
N PHE A 427 12.25 5.17 7.43
CA PHE A 427 12.84 5.82 8.60
C PHE A 427 13.99 5.01 9.20
N ILE A 428 13.87 3.67 9.26
CA ILE A 428 14.92 2.77 9.75
C ILE A 428 16.16 2.89 8.85
N VAL A 429 15.99 2.73 7.54
CA VAL A 429 17.12 2.81 6.60
C VAL A 429 17.69 4.23 6.56
N GLY A 430 16.82 5.25 6.61
CA GLY A 430 17.24 6.65 6.70
C GLY A 430 18.10 6.92 7.93
N LYS A 431 17.76 6.35 9.09
CA LYS A 431 18.54 6.44 10.33
C LYS A 431 19.90 5.75 10.16
N TYR A 432 19.95 4.57 9.56
CA TYR A 432 21.22 3.88 9.28
C TYR A 432 22.14 4.70 8.39
N VAL A 433 21.60 5.32 7.33
CA VAL A 433 22.38 6.14 6.40
C VAL A 433 22.89 7.42 7.07
N THR A 434 22.04 8.16 7.79
CA THR A 434 22.46 9.42 8.43
C THR A 434 23.43 9.19 9.58
N GLN A 435 23.32 8.08 10.30
CA GLN A 435 24.21 7.70 11.40
C GLN A 435 25.44 6.91 10.95
N ARG A 436 25.62 6.67 9.64
CA ARG A 436 26.73 5.88 9.07
C ARG A 436 26.85 4.48 9.69
N HIS A 437 25.70 3.85 9.95
CA HIS A 437 25.64 2.49 10.48
C HIS A 437 26.22 1.50 9.47
N TYR A 438 26.88 0.43 9.93
CA TYR A 438 27.53 -0.55 9.05
C TYR A 438 26.55 -1.23 8.07
N LEU A 439 25.27 -1.36 8.44
CA LEU A 439 24.21 -1.90 7.58
C LEU A 439 23.75 -0.96 6.46
N ALA A 440 24.10 0.33 6.52
CA ALA A 440 23.60 1.33 5.57
C ALA A 440 23.96 0.98 4.11
N LYS A 441 25.21 0.54 3.87
CA LYS A 441 25.68 0.14 2.54
C LYS A 441 24.85 -1.01 1.96
N TYR A 442 24.59 -2.04 2.76
CA TYR A 442 23.81 -3.21 2.34
C TYR A 442 22.35 -2.85 2.07
N CYS A 443 21.74 -2.00 2.91
CA CYS A 443 20.38 -1.53 2.70
C CYS A 443 20.27 -0.70 1.41
N LEU A 444 21.22 0.21 1.15
CA LEU A 444 21.22 1.01 -0.08
C LEU A 444 21.44 0.15 -1.33
N MET A 445 22.34 -0.84 -1.27
CA MET A 445 22.51 -1.80 -2.36
C MET A 445 21.23 -2.58 -2.63
N TYR A 446 20.56 -3.06 -1.58
CA TYR A 446 19.27 -3.74 -1.70
C TYR A 446 18.21 -2.84 -2.35
N PHE A 447 18.05 -1.59 -1.89
CA PHE A 447 17.08 -0.64 -2.44
C PHE A 447 17.31 -0.38 -3.92
N LEU A 448 18.55 -0.04 -4.30
CA LEU A 448 18.87 0.25 -5.69
C LEU A 448 18.74 -1.00 -6.58
N PHE A 449 19.28 -2.14 -6.14
CA PHE A 449 19.26 -3.37 -6.92
C PHE A 449 17.81 -3.83 -7.19
N TYR A 450 16.98 -3.95 -6.16
CA TYR A 450 15.59 -4.39 -6.34
C TYR A 450 14.74 -3.37 -7.11
N CYS A 451 15.00 -2.06 -6.95
CA CYS A 451 14.28 -1.04 -7.72
C CYS A 451 14.46 -1.23 -9.23
N PHE A 452 15.69 -1.47 -9.70
CA PHE A 452 15.98 -1.60 -11.13
C PHE A 452 15.73 -3.01 -11.67
N VAL A 453 16.18 -4.04 -10.94
CA VAL A 453 15.95 -5.44 -11.34
C VAL A 453 14.46 -5.75 -11.33
N GLY A 454 13.73 -5.25 -10.34
CA GLY A 454 12.29 -5.44 -10.26
C GLY A 454 11.53 -4.75 -11.37
N LEU A 455 11.93 -3.52 -11.74
CA LEU A 455 11.37 -2.84 -12.89
C LEU A 455 11.50 -3.68 -14.16
N PHE A 456 12.71 -4.20 -14.40
CA PHE A 456 13.04 -4.94 -15.61
C PHE A 456 12.40 -6.34 -15.68
N LEU A 457 12.47 -7.10 -14.59
CA LEU A 457 11.87 -8.43 -14.54
C LEU A 457 10.34 -8.37 -14.59
N PHE A 458 9.72 -7.41 -13.89
CA PHE A 458 8.28 -7.24 -13.89
C PHE A 458 7.73 -6.98 -15.31
N THR A 459 8.37 -6.08 -16.07
CA THR A 459 7.86 -5.69 -17.38
C THR A 459 7.93 -6.79 -18.44
N ASN A 460 8.84 -7.74 -18.22
CA ASN A 460 9.07 -8.89 -19.08
C ASN A 460 8.44 -10.20 -18.55
N TYR A 461 7.44 -10.12 -17.66
CA TYR A 461 6.73 -11.27 -17.05
C TYR A 461 7.59 -12.24 -16.21
N TYR A 462 8.77 -11.82 -15.74
CA TYR A 462 9.58 -12.64 -14.84
C TYR A 462 9.17 -12.46 -13.37
N PRO A 463 9.09 -13.55 -12.59
CA PRO A 463 8.94 -13.44 -11.14
C PRO A 463 10.24 -12.91 -10.52
N TRP A 464 10.12 -12.03 -9.53
CA TRP A 464 11.28 -11.35 -8.91
C TRP A 464 11.02 -10.92 -7.45
N THR A 465 9.75 -10.76 -7.13
CA THR A 465 9.09 -10.69 -5.82
C THR A 465 7.77 -11.39 -5.98
#